data_AF-A0A0E9NG14-F1
#
_entry.id   AF-A0A0E9NG14-F1
#
_cell.length_a   1.000
_cell.length_b   1.000
_cell.length_c   1.000
_cell.angle_alpha   90.00
_cell.angle_beta   90.00
_cell.angle_gamma   90.00
#
_symmetry.space_group_name_H-M   'P 1'
#
loop_
_entity.id
_entity.type
_entity.pdbx_description
1 polymer ?
#
loop_
_entity_poly.entity_id
_entity_poly.type
_entity_poly.pdbx_seq_one_letter_code
_entity_poly.pdbx_strand_id
1 'polypeptide(L)'
;MCRPSLDNHLAPNAYHVQKNVKPRQVTPTIISPLQINFFYVVIQFGMGPVTNTNTTAATAGQAAMANIINEKDCAGPVNANAERYDHRKHTMERPPEPDSAAHSRHPPAAMNNVLEAIGNTPLVRLNRIPQEEGLECEIWAKCEFFNAGGSVKDRIALRMIEEAERSGRLQPGDILIEPTSGNTGIGLALCAAIKGYHTIITLPEKMSAEKVSILRALGAEIIRTPTEAAWDSPESHISVARRIEKELCERAEKLNVGKKVGDEEWVGKGVVLDQYVNVANPAAHEEGTGREILEQIPGGKVDMIVAGAGTGGTITGVATVLKNACPDVKVIGIDPHGSILAEPEDLNDDRQSYQTEGIGYDFIPDVLKRSLVTSWLKSNDADSLTTARRLIRSEGLLVGGSSGAAVWGAIQAAKHHKLGKGDKVVVILADGVRNYLTKFVSEDWMRARGFLGNVESEKEEEKSKAQKNRDEMRLRDLGLKPVVCVKVNDKCEAAVKVMQDHAFDQLPVQNEAGKLVGLVTLGNLLSALTHTRADPSTQISSIMFDFRRLPARTFASFSSTAPERLAKREFQEVTVDTKIKDILDSGFFDFWSAMIVTERDESGAIKPVHTVTKVDLLSYLVEGR
;
A
#
# COMPACT_ATOMS: atom_id res chain seq x y z
N MET A 1 7.37 -64.28 -21.84
CA MET A 1 6.90 -65.49 -21.12
C MET A 1 7.42 -65.44 -19.69
N CYS A 2 6.51 -65.62 -18.74
CA CYS A 2 6.69 -66.12 -17.37
C CYS A 2 7.64 -65.39 -16.39
N ARG A 3 7.03 -64.78 -15.36
CA ARG A 3 7.50 -64.92 -13.96
C ARG A 3 7.38 -66.39 -13.52
N PRO A 4 8.13 -66.84 -12.50
CA PRO A 4 7.55 -67.00 -11.13
C PRO A 4 8.53 -66.51 -10.01
N SER A 5 8.12 -65.94 -8.86
CA SER A 5 7.51 -66.57 -7.66
C SER A 5 8.52 -67.51 -6.96
N LEU A 6 8.79 -67.55 -5.65
CA LEU A 6 8.00 -67.43 -4.41
C LEU A 6 9.00 -67.56 -3.22
N ASP A 7 8.71 -66.83 -2.13
CA ASP A 7 8.71 -67.28 -0.72
C ASP A 7 9.91 -67.99 -0.07
N ASN A 8 10.35 -67.49 1.10
CA ASN A 8 9.98 -68.10 2.40
C ASN A 8 10.76 -67.54 3.62
N HIS A 9 9.97 -67.25 4.66
CA HIS A 9 10.14 -67.62 6.08
C HIS A 9 11.22 -67.00 7.02
N LEU A 10 10.66 -66.40 8.11
CA LEU A 10 10.85 -66.70 9.55
C LEU A 10 12.28 -66.51 10.15
N ALA A 11 12.52 -65.97 11.33
CA ALA A 11 11.76 -65.33 12.41
C ALA A 11 12.82 -64.75 13.42
N PRO A 12 12.55 -64.46 14.71
CA PRO A 12 12.87 -63.18 15.34
C PRO A 12 14.01 -63.28 16.38
N ASN A 13 14.48 -62.15 16.91
CA ASN A 13 15.03 -62.12 18.27
C ASN A 13 14.79 -60.77 18.94
N ALA A 14 14.14 -60.86 20.10
CA ALA A 14 13.83 -59.79 21.03
C ALA A 14 15.02 -59.53 22.00
N TYR A 15 14.78 -58.64 22.97
CA TYR A 15 15.59 -58.21 24.13
C TYR A 15 16.22 -56.82 23.97
N HIS A 16 16.19 -55.88 24.92
CA HIS A 16 15.56 -55.80 26.25
C HIS A 16 15.48 -54.31 26.61
N VAL A 17 14.39 -53.90 27.25
CA VAL A 17 14.21 -52.58 27.87
C VAL A 17 14.96 -52.51 29.21
N GLN A 18 15.65 -51.39 29.48
CA GLN A 18 15.87 -50.92 30.85
C GLN A 18 15.26 -49.53 31.07
N LYS A 19 14.52 -49.43 32.17
CA LYS A 19 13.76 -48.28 32.68
C LYS A 19 14.47 -47.64 33.86
N ASN A 20 14.12 -46.37 34.09
CA ASN A 20 13.98 -45.61 35.35
C ASN A 20 15.12 -44.69 35.80
N VAL A 21 14.83 -43.37 35.84
CA VAL A 21 14.78 -42.55 37.07
C VAL A 21 13.60 -41.54 36.96
N LYS A 22 12.99 -41.23 38.11
CA LYS A 22 11.64 -40.67 38.41
C LYS A 22 11.46 -39.12 38.29
N PRO A 23 10.20 -38.62 38.31
CA PRO A 23 9.82 -37.23 38.02
C PRO A 23 9.67 -36.33 39.27
N ARG A 24 9.75 -35.01 39.10
CA ARG A 24 9.33 -33.98 40.08
C ARG A 24 8.02 -33.31 39.61
N GLN A 25 7.00 -33.34 40.46
CA GLN A 25 5.78 -32.51 40.44
C GLN A 25 5.97 -31.33 41.42
N VAL A 26 5.31 -30.17 41.42
CA VAL A 26 4.37 -29.39 40.56
C VAL A 26 4.28 -28.00 41.23
N THR A 27 4.11 -26.91 40.46
CA THR A 27 3.12 -25.84 40.74
C THR A 27 2.96 -24.98 39.47
N PRO A 28 1.74 -24.81 38.92
CA PRO A 28 1.52 -24.01 37.72
C PRO A 28 1.09 -22.58 38.09
N THR A 29 1.81 -21.60 37.56
CA THR A 29 1.33 -20.21 37.45
C THR A 29 0.51 -20.09 36.18
N ILE A 30 -0.71 -19.58 36.32
CA ILE A 30 -1.69 -19.39 35.25
C ILE A 30 -1.26 -18.21 34.38
N ILE A 31 -0.94 -18.46 33.10
CA ILE A 31 -0.93 -17.46 32.03
C ILE A 31 -1.67 -18.08 30.84
N SER A 32 -2.76 -17.45 30.41
CA SER A 32 -3.62 -17.91 29.33
C SER A 32 -3.06 -17.54 27.95
N PRO A 33 -2.94 -18.49 27.01
CA PRO A 33 -2.96 -18.21 25.60
C PRO A 33 -4.35 -18.58 25.04
N LEU A 34 -5.05 -17.64 24.40
CA LEU A 34 -6.21 -17.97 23.57
C LEU A 34 -5.86 -17.65 22.11
N GLN A 35 -5.24 -18.65 21.48
CA GLN A 35 -5.36 -18.88 20.05
C GLN A 35 -6.80 -19.33 19.75
N ILE A 36 -7.45 -18.73 18.75
CA ILE A 36 -8.60 -19.35 18.07
C ILE A 36 -8.28 -19.37 16.57
N ASN A 37 -7.93 -20.55 16.07
CA ASN A 37 -7.98 -20.90 14.65
C ASN A 37 -9.37 -21.44 14.33
N PHE A 38 -9.98 -21.00 13.23
CA PHE A 38 -11.17 -21.66 12.65
C PHE A 38 -10.73 -22.60 11.51
N PHE A 39 -11.09 -23.88 11.61
CA PHE A 39 -11.03 -24.86 10.53
C PHE A 39 -12.44 -25.06 9.94
N TYR A 40 -12.53 -25.15 8.61
CA TYR A 40 -13.58 -25.92 7.93
C TYR A 40 -13.00 -27.26 7.46
N VAL A 41 -13.70 -28.34 7.79
CA VAL A 41 -13.41 -29.72 7.38
C VAL A 41 -13.98 -29.94 5.99
N VAL A 42 -13.13 -30.33 5.04
CA VAL A 42 -13.53 -31.08 3.83
C VAL A 42 -12.92 -32.47 3.95
N ILE A 43 -13.78 -33.49 3.92
CA ILE A 43 -13.40 -34.90 3.92
C ILE A 43 -12.99 -35.28 2.49
N GLN A 44 -11.75 -35.75 2.31
CA GLN A 44 -11.39 -36.58 1.16
C GLN A 44 -10.30 -37.60 1.54
N PHE A 45 -10.54 -38.85 1.15
CA PHE A 45 -9.74 -40.05 1.42
C PHE A 45 -8.38 -40.05 0.70
N GLY A 46 -7.35 -40.66 1.31
CA GLY A 46 -6.22 -41.21 0.53
C GLY A 46 -4.81 -41.20 1.17
N MET A 47 -4.52 -42.25 1.94
CA MET A 47 -3.25 -42.98 2.17
C MET A 47 -1.86 -42.40 1.77
N GLY A 48 -0.94 -42.41 2.75
CA GLY A 48 0.38 -43.08 2.65
C GLY A 48 1.65 -42.24 2.33
N PRO A 49 2.86 -42.65 2.78
CA PRO A 49 3.85 -41.72 3.33
C PRO A 49 5.26 -41.67 2.66
N VAL A 50 5.96 -40.56 2.95
CA VAL A 50 7.43 -40.39 3.21
C VAL A 50 8.45 -40.66 2.08
N THR A 51 9.40 -39.73 1.89
CA THR A 51 10.86 -40.01 2.02
C THR A 51 11.71 -38.73 2.02
N ASN A 52 12.49 -38.58 3.08
CA ASN A 52 13.71 -37.79 3.16
C ASN A 52 14.81 -38.48 2.33
N THR A 53 15.66 -37.71 1.68
CA THR A 53 16.99 -38.16 1.24
C THR A 53 18.05 -37.22 1.80
N ASN A 54 18.87 -37.75 2.70
CA ASN A 54 20.20 -37.25 3.01
C ASN A 54 21.18 -38.28 2.47
N THR A 55 22.23 -37.82 1.79
CA THR A 55 23.38 -38.64 1.41
C THR A 55 24.63 -38.12 2.13
N THR A 56 25.34 -39.07 2.73
CA THR A 56 26.71 -39.10 3.29
C THR A 56 27.76 -38.67 2.24
N ALA A 57 29.04 -38.36 2.48
CA ALA A 57 30.09 -38.54 3.50
C ALA A 57 31.14 -37.38 3.27
N ALA A 58 32.21 -37.09 4.01
CA ALA A 58 33.19 -37.92 4.71
C ALA A 58 34.09 -37.03 5.61
N THR A 59 34.95 -37.71 6.37
CA THR A 59 35.67 -37.36 7.60
C THR A 59 37.11 -36.81 7.42
N ALA A 60 37.65 -36.31 8.54
CA ALA A 60 39.06 -36.09 8.96
C ALA A 60 39.67 -34.70 8.64
N GLY A 61 40.39 -34.01 9.53
CA GLY A 61 40.92 -34.30 10.87
C GLY A 61 41.56 -33.02 11.48
N GLN A 62 41.78 -33.02 12.80
CA GLN A 62 42.22 -31.90 13.64
C GLN A 62 43.75 -31.64 13.66
N ALA A 63 44.09 -30.47 14.23
CA ALA A 63 45.34 -30.03 14.92
C ALA A 63 46.37 -29.27 14.06
N ALA A 64 47.12 -28.27 14.52
CA ALA A 64 47.11 -27.35 15.68
C ALA A 64 48.28 -26.34 15.47
N MET A 65 48.33 -25.31 16.32
CA MET A 65 49.52 -24.54 16.77
C MET A 65 49.99 -23.26 16.04
N ALA A 66 50.39 -22.32 16.91
CA ALA A 66 50.68 -20.90 16.73
C ALA A 66 52.19 -20.58 16.80
N ASN A 67 52.59 -19.35 16.43
CA ASN A 67 53.76 -18.55 16.86
C ASN A 67 53.60 -17.14 16.21
N ILE A 68 53.56 -15.98 16.88
CA ILE A 68 54.45 -15.23 17.80
C ILE A 68 55.66 -14.53 17.12
N ILE A 69 55.52 -13.20 16.97
CA ILE A 69 56.43 -12.04 17.23
C ILE A 69 57.79 -11.91 16.49
N ASN A 70 58.02 -10.73 15.89
CA ASN A 70 59.25 -9.95 16.12
C ASN A 70 59.09 -8.45 15.78
N GLU A 71 59.39 -7.59 16.76
CA GLU A 71 59.76 -6.17 16.63
C GLU A 71 61.23 -6.03 17.06
N LYS A 72 62.02 -5.14 16.41
CA LYS A 72 62.82 -4.10 17.10
C LYS A 72 63.71 -3.26 16.17
N ASP A 73 64.04 -2.08 16.72
CA ASP A 73 65.15 -1.14 16.49
C ASP A 73 64.86 0.11 15.64
N CYS A 74 65.25 1.35 16.00
CA CYS A 74 65.88 1.93 17.19
C CYS A 74 65.88 3.49 17.12
N ALA A 75 65.76 4.15 18.29
CA ALA A 75 66.38 5.41 18.78
C ALA A 75 66.22 6.82 18.08
N GLY A 76 65.93 7.84 18.91
CA GLY A 76 65.80 9.31 18.62
C GLY A 76 67.13 10.08 18.44
N PRO A 77 67.28 11.42 18.71
CA PRO A 77 66.59 12.25 19.73
C PRO A 77 66.31 13.78 19.44
N VAL A 78 65.35 14.38 20.19
CA VAL A 78 65.41 15.62 21.04
C VAL A 78 65.51 17.07 20.47
N ASN A 79 64.56 17.91 20.97
CA ASN A 79 64.50 19.37 21.26
C ASN A 79 64.56 20.45 20.17
N ALA A 80 63.53 21.30 20.07
CA ALA A 80 63.38 22.57 20.83
C ALA A 80 62.32 23.48 20.18
N ASN A 81 61.31 23.89 20.96
CA ASN A 81 60.31 24.88 20.58
C ASN A 81 60.89 26.30 20.61
N ALA A 82 60.74 27.04 19.52
CA ALA A 82 60.74 28.50 19.52
C ALA A 82 59.70 29.00 18.50
N GLU A 83 58.77 29.80 19.00
CA GLU A 83 57.65 30.41 18.30
C GLU A 83 58.11 31.30 17.14
N ARG A 84 57.44 31.19 15.99
CA ARG A 84 57.18 32.31 15.07
C ARG A 84 56.05 31.96 14.12
N TYR A 85 54.97 32.72 14.25
CA TYR A 85 53.76 32.65 13.44
C TYR A 85 54.05 33.34 12.08
N ASP A 86 54.10 32.56 11.00
CA ASP A 86 54.21 33.09 9.63
C ASP A 86 52.98 32.67 8.81
N HIS A 87 52.18 33.67 8.44
CA HIS A 87 51.05 33.52 7.54
C HIS A 87 51.56 33.55 6.09
N ARG A 88 51.79 32.37 5.49
CA ARG A 88 51.44 32.02 4.09
C ARG A 88 52.14 30.71 3.66
N LYS A 89 51.35 29.89 2.95
CA LYS A 89 51.70 28.66 2.18
C LYS A 89 51.79 27.36 2.97
N HIS A 90 50.64 26.68 3.07
CA HIS A 90 50.60 25.22 2.93
C HIS A 90 49.40 24.83 2.06
N THR A 91 49.68 24.39 0.84
CA THR A 91 48.85 23.42 0.13
C THR A 91 48.76 22.19 1.03
N MET A 92 47.61 22.00 1.68
CA MET A 92 47.31 20.75 2.34
C MET A 92 47.22 19.68 1.25
N GLU A 93 48.18 18.75 1.25
CA GLU A 93 47.99 17.47 0.59
C GLU A 93 46.71 16.85 1.13
N ARG A 94 45.80 16.51 0.20
CA ARG A 94 44.56 15.79 0.52
C ARG A 94 44.94 14.51 1.27
N PRO A 95 44.20 14.14 2.33
CA PRO A 95 44.30 12.78 2.86
C PRO A 95 44.08 11.79 1.71
N PRO A 96 44.76 10.63 1.69
CA PRO A 96 44.48 9.61 0.70
C PRO A 96 42.98 9.29 0.76
N GLU A 97 42.29 9.49 -0.36
CA GLU A 97 40.89 9.12 -0.48
C GLU A 97 40.76 7.64 -0.06
N PRO A 98 39.81 7.30 0.82
CA PRO A 98 39.57 5.90 1.14
C PRO A 98 39.27 5.19 -0.18
N ASP A 99 40.02 4.12 -0.45
CA ASP A 99 39.97 3.31 -1.66
C ASP A 99 38.59 3.38 -2.32
N SER A 100 38.54 4.03 -3.49
CA SER A 100 37.38 4.00 -4.37
C SER A 100 37.29 2.60 -4.98
N ALA A 101 37.05 1.60 -4.15
CA ALA A 101 36.45 0.35 -4.56
C ALA A 101 35.05 0.72 -5.03
N ALA A 102 34.96 1.13 -6.31
CA ALA A 102 33.73 1.25 -7.05
C ALA A 102 32.93 -0.01 -6.74
N HIS A 103 31.90 0.13 -5.90
CA HIS A 103 30.98 -0.96 -5.64
C HIS A 103 30.49 -1.37 -7.02
N SER A 104 30.81 -2.60 -7.44
CA SER A 104 30.28 -3.18 -8.66
C SER A 104 28.78 -2.96 -8.59
N ARG A 105 28.24 -2.05 -9.41
CA ARG A 105 26.81 -1.73 -9.36
C ARG A 105 25.97 -2.89 -9.89
N HIS A 106 26.58 -3.87 -10.54
CA HIS A 106 25.89 -5.13 -10.81
C HIS A 106 25.58 -5.84 -9.49
N PRO A 107 24.32 -6.28 -9.29
CA PRO A 107 23.96 -7.02 -8.10
C PRO A 107 24.89 -8.24 -7.95
N PRO A 108 25.34 -8.56 -6.73
CA PRO A 108 26.23 -9.69 -6.53
C PRO A 108 25.55 -10.98 -6.99
N ALA A 109 26.33 -11.94 -7.50
CA ALA A 109 25.80 -13.21 -8.02
C ALA A 109 25.01 -14.00 -6.95
N ALA A 110 25.37 -13.83 -5.68
CA ALA A 110 24.62 -14.27 -4.52
C ALA A 110 24.50 -13.09 -3.55
N MET A 111 23.29 -12.86 -3.02
CA MET A 111 22.99 -11.74 -2.14
C MET A 111 22.93 -12.17 -0.67
N ASN A 112 23.41 -11.33 0.25
CA ASN A 112 23.32 -11.62 1.69
C ASN A 112 21.89 -11.51 2.22
N ASN A 113 21.12 -10.57 1.67
CA ASN A 113 19.71 -10.39 1.94
C ASN A 113 19.06 -9.64 0.77
N VAL A 114 17.73 -9.52 0.82
CA VAL A 114 16.95 -8.95 -0.30
C VAL A 114 17.13 -7.44 -0.48
N LEU A 115 17.77 -6.71 0.46
CA LEU A 115 18.06 -5.28 0.28
C LEU A 115 19.07 -5.05 -0.84
N GLU A 116 19.97 -6.00 -1.09
CA GLU A 116 20.91 -5.98 -2.21
C GLU A 116 20.22 -6.16 -3.58
N ALA A 117 18.94 -6.55 -3.59
CA ALA A 117 18.08 -6.60 -4.78
C ALA A 117 17.30 -5.28 -5.01
N ILE A 118 17.51 -4.25 -4.18
CA ILE A 118 16.95 -2.92 -4.40
C ILE A 118 17.87 -2.16 -5.36
N GLY A 119 17.31 -1.73 -6.48
CA GLY A 119 18.02 -1.07 -7.56
C GLY A 119 18.33 -2.00 -8.73
N ASN A 120 19.17 -1.53 -9.65
CA ASN A 120 19.58 -2.30 -10.83
C ASN A 120 18.42 -2.82 -11.68
N THR A 121 17.34 -2.05 -11.71
CA THR A 121 16.10 -2.45 -12.37
C THR A 121 16.29 -2.45 -13.88
N PRO A 122 15.62 -3.34 -14.63
CA PRO A 122 15.74 -3.40 -16.08
C PRO A 122 15.31 -2.10 -16.77
N LEU A 123 15.98 -1.78 -17.88
CA LEU A 123 15.53 -0.80 -18.87
C LEU A 123 15.06 -1.55 -20.11
N VAL A 124 13.75 -1.52 -20.39
CA VAL A 124 13.12 -2.36 -21.41
C VAL A 124 12.53 -1.49 -22.52
N ARG A 125 12.88 -1.74 -23.78
CA ARG A 125 12.27 -1.06 -24.93
C ARG A 125 10.80 -1.47 -25.07
N LEU A 126 9.91 -0.49 -25.18
CA LEU A 126 8.51 -0.72 -25.58
C LEU A 126 8.46 -0.88 -27.09
N ASN A 127 7.93 -2.01 -27.57
CA ASN A 127 8.00 -2.34 -29.00
C ASN A 127 6.66 -2.16 -29.71
N ARG A 128 5.53 -2.51 -29.07
CA ARG A 128 4.22 -2.49 -29.71
C ARG A 128 3.52 -1.15 -29.54
N ILE A 129 3.50 -0.61 -28.33
CA ILE A 129 2.75 0.61 -28.01
C ILE A 129 3.24 1.80 -28.86
N PRO A 130 4.55 2.11 -28.96
CA PRO A 130 5.01 3.22 -29.80
C PRO A 130 4.63 3.05 -31.28
N GLN A 131 4.68 1.82 -31.82
CA GLN A 131 4.33 1.54 -33.21
C GLN A 131 2.83 1.73 -33.48
N GLU A 132 1.97 1.24 -32.59
CA GLU A 132 0.51 1.45 -32.64
C GLU A 132 0.14 2.93 -32.57
N GLU A 133 0.96 3.75 -31.87
CA GLU A 133 0.80 5.19 -31.76
C GLU A 133 1.42 5.99 -32.92
N GLY A 134 2.07 5.32 -33.89
CA GLY A 134 2.76 5.95 -35.01
C GLY A 134 4.01 6.75 -34.62
N LEU A 135 4.66 6.39 -33.50
CA LEU A 135 5.87 7.04 -33.02
C LEU A 135 7.14 6.39 -33.61
N GLU A 136 8.06 7.22 -34.12
CA GLU A 136 9.35 6.77 -34.65
C GLU A 136 10.49 6.78 -33.62
N CYS A 137 10.34 7.55 -32.53
CA CYS A 137 11.29 7.58 -31.43
C CYS A 137 11.27 6.27 -30.63
N GLU A 138 12.36 5.97 -29.93
CA GLU A 138 12.42 4.81 -29.04
C GLU A 138 11.89 5.17 -27.65
N ILE A 139 10.94 4.40 -27.12
CA ILE A 139 10.48 4.54 -25.74
C ILE A 139 11.03 3.37 -24.91
N TRP A 140 11.74 3.70 -23.84
CA TRP A 140 12.39 2.78 -22.93
C TRP A 140 11.79 2.90 -21.52
N ALA A 141 11.22 1.81 -21.03
CA ALA A 141 10.64 1.71 -19.70
C ALA A 141 11.70 1.33 -18.66
N LYS A 142 11.90 2.19 -17.65
CA LYS A 142 12.68 1.87 -16.45
C LYS A 142 11.76 1.16 -15.45
N CYS A 143 11.94 -0.15 -15.33
CA CYS A 143 11.00 -1.05 -14.66
C CYS A 143 11.20 -1.11 -13.14
N GLU A 144 10.92 -0.01 -12.44
CA GLU A 144 11.08 0.11 -10.98
C GLU A 144 10.18 -0.82 -10.15
N PHE A 145 9.16 -1.41 -10.76
CA PHE A 145 8.33 -2.42 -10.13
C PHE A 145 9.03 -3.77 -9.89
N PHE A 146 10.27 -3.97 -10.39
CA PHE A 146 11.10 -5.16 -10.12
C PHE A 146 11.97 -5.05 -8.87
N ASN A 147 11.99 -3.91 -8.16
CA ASN A 147 12.67 -3.84 -6.87
C ASN A 147 12.09 -4.88 -5.89
N ALA A 148 12.86 -5.25 -4.86
CA ALA A 148 12.49 -6.27 -3.86
C ALA A 148 11.07 -6.12 -3.25
N GLY A 149 10.72 -4.90 -2.84
CA GLY A 149 9.41 -4.55 -2.30
C GLY A 149 8.37 -4.27 -3.40
N GLY A 150 8.78 -4.24 -4.67
CA GLY A 150 7.93 -4.08 -5.84
C GLY A 150 7.70 -2.64 -6.27
N SER A 151 8.54 -1.69 -5.84
CA SER A 151 8.35 -0.28 -6.20
C SER A 151 9.64 0.56 -6.21
N VAL A 152 9.57 1.70 -6.89
CA VAL A 152 10.60 2.75 -6.89
C VAL A 152 10.93 3.28 -5.48
N LYS A 153 10.00 3.12 -4.52
CA LYS A 153 10.16 3.66 -3.17
C LYS A 153 11.07 2.81 -2.28
N ASP A 154 11.38 1.58 -2.70
CA ASP A 154 12.30 0.71 -1.99
C ASP A 154 13.71 1.36 -1.91
N ARG A 155 14.09 2.07 -2.98
CA ARG A 155 15.35 2.83 -3.06
C ARG A 155 15.44 3.92 -1.99
N ILE A 156 14.38 4.72 -1.87
CA ILE A 156 14.37 5.84 -0.92
C ILE A 156 14.27 5.33 0.51
N ALA A 157 13.52 4.24 0.73
CA ALA A 157 13.41 3.62 2.04
C ALA A 157 14.77 3.14 2.54
N LEU A 158 15.51 2.38 1.72
CA LEU A 158 16.85 1.92 2.04
C LEU A 158 17.79 3.10 2.30
N ARG A 159 17.82 4.08 1.39
CA ARG A 159 18.71 5.24 1.49
C ARG A 159 18.42 6.12 2.71
N MET A 160 17.15 6.38 3.03
CA MET A 160 16.78 7.18 4.21
C MET A 160 17.15 6.47 5.52
N ILE A 161 16.96 5.14 5.60
CA ILE A 161 17.36 4.36 6.78
C ILE A 161 18.87 4.37 6.93
N GLU A 162 19.63 4.08 5.87
CA GLU A 162 21.10 4.07 5.94
C GLU A 162 21.69 5.43 6.32
N GLU A 163 21.10 6.53 5.87
CA GLU A 163 21.51 7.87 6.25
C GLU A 163 21.17 8.18 7.72
N ALA A 164 20.00 7.75 8.18
CA ALA A 164 19.59 7.91 9.57
C ALA A 164 20.45 7.06 10.53
N GLU A 165 20.85 5.85 10.13
CA GLU A 165 21.82 5.00 10.83
C GLU A 165 23.20 5.68 10.89
N ARG A 166 23.70 6.16 9.73
CA ARG A 166 25.03 6.79 9.63
C ARG A 166 25.15 8.06 10.46
N SER A 167 24.08 8.86 10.50
CA SER A 167 24.03 10.09 11.30
C SER A 167 23.74 9.86 12.79
N GLY A 168 23.43 8.62 13.19
CA GLY A 168 23.02 8.28 14.55
C GLY A 168 21.60 8.75 14.91
N ARG A 169 20.81 9.24 13.94
CA ARG A 169 19.40 9.61 14.14
C ARG A 169 18.54 8.38 14.46
N LEU A 170 18.89 7.23 13.88
CA LEU A 170 18.22 5.94 14.06
C LEU A 170 19.20 4.92 14.65
N GLN A 171 18.83 4.27 15.75
CA GLN A 171 19.66 3.30 16.47
C GLN A 171 18.89 1.98 16.71
N PRO A 172 19.58 0.83 16.88
CA PRO A 172 18.91 -0.44 17.16
C PRO A 172 17.91 -0.32 18.32
N GLY A 173 16.68 -0.81 18.11
CA GLY A 173 15.57 -0.70 19.08
C GLY A 173 14.67 0.53 18.89
N ASP A 174 15.06 1.51 18.07
CA ASP A 174 14.18 2.62 17.68
C ASP A 174 13.00 2.17 16.81
N ILE A 175 11.97 3.00 16.79
CA ILE A 175 10.71 2.74 16.09
C ILE A 175 10.63 3.65 14.87
N LEU A 176 10.63 3.07 13.68
CA LEU A 176 10.42 3.78 12.43
C LEU A 176 8.95 4.12 12.25
N ILE A 177 8.67 5.38 11.93
CA ILE A 177 7.33 5.89 11.66
C ILE A 177 7.33 6.54 10.28
N GLU A 178 6.33 6.30 9.44
CA GLU A 178 6.24 7.04 8.17
C GLU A 178 4.79 7.32 7.74
N PRO A 179 4.46 8.60 7.42
CA PRO A 179 3.27 8.95 6.67
C PRO A 179 3.44 8.66 5.18
N THR A 180 2.59 7.80 4.62
CA THR A 180 2.78 7.32 3.24
C THR A 180 1.48 6.98 2.53
N SER A 181 1.53 7.00 1.20
CA SER A 181 0.50 6.47 0.28
C SER A 181 0.65 4.96 0.01
N GLY A 182 1.61 4.31 0.65
CA GLY A 182 1.74 2.85 0.75
C GLY A 182 3.11 2.32 0.34
N ASN A 183 3.62 2.69 -0.83
CA ASN A 183 4.85 2.09 -1.38
C ASN A 183 6.10 2.42 -0.53
N THR A 184 6.25 3.65 -0.05
CA THR A 184 7.33 4.00 0.89
C THR A 184 7.19 3.23 2.21
N GLY A 185 5.97 3.02 2.69
CA GLY A 185 5.71 2.19 3.86
C GLY A 185 6.14 0.73 3.64
N ILE A 186 5.85 0.15 2.47
CA ILE A 186 6.28 -1.21 2.12
C ILE A 186 7.81 -1.30 2.08
N GLY A 187 8.48 -0.35 1.42
CA GLY A 187 9.93 -0.30 1.35
C GLY A 187 10.56 -0.19 2.75
N LEU A 188 10.03 0.69 3.60
CA LEU A 188 10.51 0.87 4.97
C LEU A 188 10.26 -0.37 5.83
N ALA A 189 9.06 -0.95 5.79
CA ALA A 189 8.73 -2.16 6.53
C ALA A 189 9.61 -3.36 6.10
N LEU A 190 9.90 -3.48 4.80
CA LEU A 190 10.81 -4.51 4.29
C LEU A 190 12.24 -4.31 4.81
N CYS A 191 12.74 -3.07 4.78
CA CYS A 191 14.06 -2.74 5.34
C CYS A 191 14.12 -2.97 6.85
N ALA A 192 13.08 -2.56 7.56
CA ALA A 192 12.94 -2.69 9.00
C ALA A 192 12.88 -4.15 9.46
N ALA A 193 12.15 -5.01 8.73
CA ALA A 193 12.08 -6.44 9.03
C ALA A 193 13.46 -7.12 8.96
N ILE A 194 14.36 -6.63 8.12
CA ILE A 194 15.72 -7.18 7.96
C ILE A 194 16.70 -6.54 8.95
N LYS A 195 16.59 -5.23 9.17
CA LYS A 195 17.47 -4.47 10.06
C LYS A 195 17.05 -4.51 11.54
N GLY A 196 15.88 -5.07 11.85
CA GLY A 196 15.39 -5.27 13.21
C GLY A 196 14.70 -4.04 13.82
N TYR A 197 14.08 -3.18 13.00
CA TYR A 197 13.33 -2.02 13.47
C TYR A 197 11.83 -2.34 13.59
N HIS A 198 11.19 -1.84 14.64
CA HIS A 198 9.73 -1.81 14.68
C HIS A 198 9.21 -0.70 13.75
N THR A 199 8.11 -0.94 13.05
CA THR A 199 7.59 0.01 12.04
C THR A 199 6.13 0.33 12.27
N ILE A 200 5.80 1.62 12.31
CA ILE A 200 4.43 2.14 12.37
C ILE A 200 4.15 2.93 11.10
N ILE A 201 3.14 2.53 10.34
CA ILE A 201 2.73 3.18 9.10
C ILE A 201 1.39 3.87 9.27
N THR A 202 1.35 5.19 9.05
CA THR A 202 0.10 5.96 8.98
C THR A 202 -0.32 6.12 7.51
N LEU A 203 -1.50 5.62 7.17
CA LEU A 203 -1.96 5.44 5.79
C LEU A 203 -3.43 5.90 5.62
N PRO A 204 -3.77 6.71 4.60
CA PRO A 204 -5.18 7.05 4.31
C PRO A 204 -6.06 5.82 4.00
N GLU A 205 -7.37 5.94 4.26
CA GLU A 205 -8.35 4.87 4.02
C GLU A 205 -8.51 4.50 2.53
N LYS A 206 -8.35 5.45 1.58
CA LYS A 206 -8.48 5.18 0.13
C LYS A 206 -7.46 4.20 -0.44
N MET A 207 -6.37 3.96 0.29
CA MET A 207 -5.27 3.12 -0.17
C MET A 207 -5.68 1.65 -0.13
N SER A 208 -5.28 0.90 -1.16
CA SER A 208 -5.74 -0.46 -1.44
C SER A 208 -5.60 -1.44 -0.26
N ALA A 209 -6.47 -2.45 -0.22
CA ALA A 209 -6.43 -3.49 0.80
C ALA A 209 -5.16 -4.34 0.68
N GLU A 210 -4.68 -4.54 -0.55
CA GLU A 210 -3.46 -5.27 -0.88
C GLU A 210 -2.23 -4.66 -0.20
N LYS A 211 -2.10 -3.33 -0.22
CA LYS A 211 -1.01 -2.61 0.47
C LYS A 211 -1.02 -2.89 1.97
N VAL A 212 -2.20 -2.89 2.59
CA VAL A 212 -2.33 -3.20 4.03
C VAL A 212 -2.00 -4.65 4.33
N SER A 213 -2.44 -5.59 3.49
CA SER A 213 -2.09 -7.00 3.66
C SER A 213 -0.57 -7.23 3.61
N ILE A 214 0.13 -6.56 2.68
CA ILE A 214 1.60 -6.65 2.57
C ILE A 214 2.28 -6.03 3.80
N LEU A 215 1.87 -4.83 4.22
CA LEU A 215 2.43 -4.15 5.40
C LEU A 215 2.29 -5.01 6.66
N ARG A 216 1.11 -5.63 6.88
CA ARG A 216 0.89 -6.55 8.01
C ARG A 216 1.79 -7.78 7.92
N ALA A 217 1.94 -8.35 6.73
CA ALA A 217 2.81 -9.50 6.51
C ALA A 217 4.29 -9.18 6.77
N LEU A 218 4.71 -7.93 6.54
CA LEU A 218 6.04 -7.42 6.88
C LEU A 218 6.19 -7.06 8.37
N GLY A 219 5.16 -7.23 9.19
CA GLY A 219 5.20 -6.94 10.63
C GLY A 219 5.03 -5.46 10.99
N ALA A 220 4.57 -4.62 10.06
CA ALA A 220 4.29 -3.22 10.36
C ALA A 220 2.96 -3.05 11.10
N GLU A 221 2.95 -2.20 12.11
CA GLU A 221 1.73 -1.65 12.70
C GLU A 221 1.12 -0.62 11.73
N ILE A 222 -0.20 -0.63 11.58
CA ILE A 222 -0.90 0.22 10.60
C ILE A 222 -1.97 1.02 11.28
N ILE A 223 -1.88 2.34 11.12
CA ILE A 223 -2.88 3.30 11.59
C ILE A 223 -3.53 3.95 10.37
N ARG A 224 -4.84 3.73 10.22
CA ARG A 224 -5.62 4.33 9.14
C ARG A 224 -6.04 5.75 9.49
N THR A 225 -6.00 6.65 8.52
CA THR A 225 -6.50 8.03 8.65
C THR A 225 -7.59 8.35 7.62
N PRO A 226 -8.52 9.29 7.92
CA PRO A 226 -9.52 9.72 6.96
C PRO A 226 -8.89 10.20 5.64
N THR A 227 -9.51 9.90 4.51
CA THR A 227 -8.97 10.25 3.18
C THR A 227 -9.14 11.73 2.89
N GLU A 228 -10.23 12.31 3.38
CA GLU A 228 -10.67 13.69 3.22
C GLU A 228 -9.95 14.69 4.13
N ALA A 229 -9.13 14.20 5.07
CA ALA A 229 -8.34 15.07 5.95
C ALA A 229 -7.33 15.84 5.11
N ALA A 230 -7.39 17.17 5.17
CA ALA A 230 -6.37 18.05 4.59
C ALA A 230 -4.99 17.72 5.18
N TRP A 231 -3.92 17.97 4.43
CA TRP A 231 -2.57 17.58 4.85
C TRP A 231 -2.15 18.18 6.21
N ASP A 232 -2.67 19.35 6.56
CA ASP A 232 -2.41 20.10 7.80
C ASP A 232 -3.43 19.82 8.92
N SER A 233 -4.45 18.99 8.69
CA SER A 233 -5.41 18.62 9.73
C SER A 233 -4.76 17.71 10.78
N PRO A 234 -5.19 17.78 12.06
CA PRO A 234 -4.72 16.88 13.12
C PRO A 234 -4.95 15.39 12.83
N GLU A 235 -5.95 15.07 12.00
CA GLU A 235 -6.33 13.73 11.59
C GLU A 235 -5.60 13.25 10.33
N SER A 236 -4.80 14.11 9.69
CA SER A 236 -4.00 13.73 8.52
C SER A 236 -2.95 12.69 8.89
N HIS A 237 -2.63 11.78 7.96
CA HIS A 237 -1.55 10.81 8.14
C HIS A 237 -0.22 11.45 8.56
N ILE A 238 0.10 12.66 8.07
CA ILE A 238 1.32 13.40 8.44
C ILE A 238 1.26 13.85 9.90
N SER A 239 0.16 14.48 10.32
CA SER A 239 -0.03 14.97 11.70
C SER A 239 -0.08 13.83 12.71
N VAL A 240 -0.75 12.72 12.35
CA VAL A 240 -0.82 11.51 13.19
C VAL A 240 0.56 10.89 13.37
N ALA A 241 1.37 10.77 12.30
CA ALA A 241 2.74 10.28 12.41
C ALA A 241 3.59 11.14 13.35
N ARG A 242 3.53 12.46 13.22
CA ARG A 242 4.26 13.41 14.08
C ARG A 242 3.80 13.36 15.53
N ARG A 243 2.49 13.16 15.77
CA ARG A 243 1.96 12.98 17.13
C ARG A 243 2.52 11.72 17.78
N ILE A 244 2.50 10.59 17.05
CA ILE A 244 3.04 9.32 17.55
C ILE A 244 4.54 9.43 17.81
N GLU A 245 5.29 10.07 16.91
CA GLU A 245 6.72 10.33 17.10
C GLU A 245 6.97 11.07 18.42
N LYS A 246 6.24 12.17 18.64
CA LYS A 246 6.34 12.95 19.88
C LYS A 246 6.01 12.13 21.11
N GLU A 247 4.90 11.38 21.10
CA GLU A 247 4.48 10.53 22.23
C GLU A 247 5.52 9.44 22.54
N LEU A 248 6.11 8.81 21.52
CA LEU A 248 7.14 7.79 21.69
C LEU A 248 8.47 8.39 22.16
N CYS A 249 8.86 9.57 21.68
CA CYS A 249 10.02 10.31 22.17
C CYS A 249 9.85 10.71 23.65
N GLU A 250 8.71 11.30 24.02
CA GLU A 250 8.42 11.66 25.41
C GLU A 250 8.40 10.43 26.34
N ARG A 251 7.89 9.30 25.85
CA ARG A 251 7.94 8.02 26.58
C ARG A 251 9.38 7.55 26.77
N ALA A 252 10.20 7.59 25.72
CA ALA A 252 11.60 7.20 25.78
C ALA A 252 12.40 8.09 26.74
N GLU A 253 12.14 9.40 26.77
CA GLU A 253 12.77 10.33 27.72
C GLU A 253 12.38 9.99 29.17
N LYS A 254 11.10 9.78 29.45
CA LYS A 254 10.61 9.41 30.80
C LYS A 254 11.22 8.11 31.32
N LEU A 255 11.51 7.16 30.42
CA LEU A 255 12.08 5.86 30.75
C LEU A 255 13.62 5.87 30.81
N ASN A 256 14.29 7.02 30.64
CA ASN A 256 15.76 7.15 30.62
C ASN A 256 16.45 6.21 29.61
N VAL A 257 15.96 6.20 28.37
CA VAL A 257 16.47 5.33 27.29
C VAL A 257 17.95 5.59 26.99
N GLY A 258 18.73 4.50 26.90
CA GLY A 258 20.20 4.48 26.86
C GLY A 258 20.85 3.58 27.92
N LYS A 259 20.06 2.98 28.83
CA LYS A 259 20.52 1.97 29.82
C LYS A 259 19.64 0.71 29.74
N LYS A 260 20.27 -0.47 29.87
CA LYS A 260 19.59 -1.78 29.95
C LYS A 260 18.62 -1.77 31.14
N VAL A 261 17.32 -1.87 30.88
CA VAL A 261 16.28 -2.04 31.90
C VAL A 261 15.97 -3.53 32.03
N GLY A 262 16.71 -4.24 32.87
CA GLY A 262 16.46 -5.67 33.11
C GLY A 262 16.59 -6.57 31.87
N ASP A 263 15.85 -7.67 31.85
CA ASP A 263 15.87 -8.69 30.78
C ASP A 263 14.69 -8.58 29.78
N GLU A 264 13.87 -7.52 29.85
CA GLU A 264 12.68 -7.35 28.99
C GLU A 264 12.66 -5.99 28.28
N GLU A 265 12.55 -6.07 26.95
CA GLU A 265 12.13 -5.06 25.97
C GLU A 265 12.93 -3.74 25.87
N TRP A 266 13.68 -3.58 24.76
CA TRP A 266 14.25 -2.29 24.35
C TRP A 266 13.12 -1.33 23.99
N VAL A 267 13.01 -0.20 24.70
CA VAL A 267 12.07 0.89 24.36
C VAL A 267 12.84 1.99 23.64
N GLY A 268 12.78 2.04 22.30
CA GLY A 268 13.39 3.12 21.52
C GLY A 268 12.46 4.31 21.32
N LYS A 269 13.02 5.40 20.80
CA LYS A 269 12.26 6.60 20.42
C LYS A 269 11.58 6.40 19.07
N GLY A 270 10.56 7.19 18.79
CA GLY A 270 9.98 7.28 17.45
C GLY A 270 10.89 8.08 16.52
N VAL A 271 11.03 7.65 15.26
CA VAL A 271 11.76 8.39 14.24
C VAL A 271 10.93 8.44 12.95
N VAL A 272 10.48 9.63 12.58
CA VAL A 272 9.93 9.90 11.25
C VAL A 272 11.06 10.25 10.30
N LEU A 273 11.15 9.56 9.15
CA LEU A 273 12.17 9.84 8.14
C LEU A 273 11.74 10.96 7.19
N ASP A 274 10.44 11.13 6.99
CA ASP A 274 9.78 12.23 6.27
C ASP A 274 10.22 12.36 4.80
N GLN A 275 9.71 11.45 3.95
CA GLN A 275 10.00 11.43 2.52
C GLN A 275 9.71 12.73 1.75
N TYR A 276 8.94 13.65 2.32
CA TYR A 276 8.53 14.91 1.68
C TYR A 276 9.61 15.99 1.76
N VAL A 277 10.48 15.91 2.77
CA VAL A 277 11.57 16.88 3.02
C VAL A 277 12.96 16.25 3.01
N ASN A 278 13.05 14.94 3.19
CA ASN A 278 14.33 14.25 3.34
C ASN A 278 15.12 14.20 2.03
N VAL A 279 16.28 14.88 2.00
CA VAL A 279 17.19 14.96 0.85
C VAL A 279 17.71 13.60 0.39
N ALA A 280 17.68 12.58 1.24
CA ALA A 280 18.01 11.21 0.88
C ALA A 280 17.04 10.61 -0.18
N ASN A 281 15.81 11.11 -0.28
CA ASN A 281 14.85 10.70 -1.32
C ASN A 281 15.36 11.07 -2.74
N PRO A 282 15.53 12.36 -3.11
CA PRO A 282 16.08 12.69 -4.42
C PRO A 282 17.52 12.16 -4.61
N ALA A 283 18.34 12.10 -3.55
CA ALA A 283 19.70 11.55 -3.64
C ALA A 283 19.73 10.07 -4.05
N ALA A 284 18.79 9.24 -3.57
CA ALA A 284 18.68 7.83 -3.98
C ALA A 284 18.49 7.68 -5.51
N HIS A 285 17.80 8.65 -6.12
CA HIS A 285 17.56 8.67 -7.56
C HIS A 285 18.70 9.33 -8.33
N GLU A 286 19.40 10.29 -7.74
CA GLU A 286 20.60 10.90 -8.32
C GLU A 286 21.78 9.92 -8.34
N GLU A 287 22.02 9.21 -7.24
CA GLU A 287 23.15 8.29 -7.08
C GLU A 287 22.84 6.89 -7.66
N GLY A 288 21.55 6.53 -7.74
CA GLY A 288 21.07 5.25 -8.26
C GLY A 288 20.36 5.41 -9.61
N THR A 289 19.04 5.62 -9.58
CA THR A 289 18.15 5.51 -10.75
C THR A 289 18.63 6.27 -11.99
N GLY A 290 19.05 7.54 -11.84
CA GLY A 290 19.49 8.39 -12.94
C GLY A 290 20.80 7.91 -13.57
N ARG A 291 21.75 7.42 -12.75
CA ARG A 291 23.01 6.84 -13.25
C ARG A 291 22.78 5.51 -13.94
N GLU A 292 21.93 4.65 -13.37
CA GLU A 292 21.54 3.39 -14.01
C GLU A 292 20.93 3.64 -15.40
N ILE A 293 20.07 4.66 -15.55
CA ILE A 293 19.50 5.01 -16.85
C ILE A 293 20.60 5.37 -17.86
N LEU A 294 21.57 6.21 -17.49
CA LEU A 294 22.68 6.59 -18.38
C LEU A 294 23.57 5.42 -18.78
N GLU A 295 23.81 4.51 -17.84
CA GLU A 295 24.62 3.30 -18.08
C GLU A 295 23.88 2.28 -18.97
N GLN A 296 22.56 2.18 -18.82
CA GLN A 296 21.73 1.18 -19.51
C GLN A 296 21.25 1.65 -20.89
N ILE A 297 21.03 2.95 -21.10
CA ILE A 297 20.48 3.46 -22.35
C ILE A 297 21.52 3.34 -23.48
N PRO A 298 21.16 2.79 -24.65
CA PRO A 298 22.11 2.64 -25.75
C PRO A 298 22.74 3.97 -26.17
N GLY A 299 24.07 4.04 -26.13
CA GLY A 299 24.83 5.23 -26.49
C GLY A 299 24.80 6.37 -25.45
N GLY A 300 24.27 6.14 -24.24
CA GLY A 300 24.36 7.08 -23.11
C GLY A 300 23.61 8.41 -23.30
N LYS A 301 22.72 8.50 -24.30
CA LYS A 301 21.96 9.71 -24.62
C LYS A 301 20.46 9.51 -24.37
N VAL A 302 19.85 10.46 -23.65
CA VAL A 302 18.40 10.55 -23.40
C VAL A 302 17.88 11.90 -23.91
N ASP A 303 16.88 11.87 -24.79
CA ASP A 303 16.27 13.07 -25.36
C ASP A 303 15.07 13.56 -24.53
N MET A 304 14.39 12.63 -23.85
CA MET A 304 13.27 12.92 -22.97
C MET A 304 13.20 11.92 -21.81
N ILE A 305 12.90 12.40 -20.61
CA ILE A 305 12.54 11.59 -19.44
C ILE A 305 11.14 11.94 -18.98
N VAL A 306 10.33 10.93 -18.68
CA VAL A 306 8.93 11.09 -18.26
C VAL A 306 8.71 10.35 -16.94
N ALA A 307 8.17 11.04 -15.94
CA ALA A 307 7.89 10.45 -14.63
C ALA A 307 6.64 11.06 -13.98
N GLY A 308 5.86 10.20 -13.31
CA GLY A 308 4.78 10.65 -12.43
C GLY A 308 5.31 11.36 -11.19
N ALA A 309 4.73 12.52 -10.86
CA ALA A 309 5.12 13.32 -9.71
C ALA A 309 4.25 12.98 -8.49
N GLY A 310 4.87 12.44 -7.45
CA GLY A 310 4.28 12.33 -6.10
C GLY A 310 5.02 13.27 -5.16
N THR A 311 5.94 12.73 -4.35
CA THR A 311 6.87 13.56 -3.56
C THR A 311 7.78 14.43 -4.43
N GLY A 312 8.01 14.04 -5.69
CA GLY A 312 8.89 14.74 -6.62
C GLY A 312 10.36 14.36 -6.52
N GLY A 313 10.76 13.53 -5.56
CA GLY A 313 12.16 13.12 -5.39
C GLY A 313 12.71 12.34 -6.60
N THR A 314 11.91 11.45 -7.19
CA THR A 314 12.33 10.67 -8.39
C THR A 314 12.60 11.56 -9.59
N ILE A 315 11.65 12.43 -9.98
CA ILE A 315 11.85 13.31 -11.13
C ILE A 315 12.99 14.30 -10.88
N THR A 316 13.12 14.82 -9.65
CA THR A 316 14.20 15.74 -9.26
C THR A 316 15.58 15.09 -9.34
N GLY A 317 15.76 13.91 -8.73
CA GLY A 317 17.05 13.21 -8.72
C GLY A 317 17.47 12.75 -10.11
N VAL A 318 16.55 12.15 -10.88
CA VAL A 318 16.85 11.72 -12.25
C VAL A 318 17.14 12.91 -13.16
N ALA A 319 16.34 13.99 -13.08
CA ALA A 319 16.57 15.18 -13.90
C ALA A 319 17.92 15.85 -13.61
N THR A 320 18.37 15.85 -12.36
CA THR A 320 19.68 16.40 -11.96
C THR A 320 20.81 15.68 -12.70
N VAL A 321 20.79 14.34 -12.72
CA VAL A 321 21.79 13.53 -13.42
C VAL A 321 21.69 13.72 -14.93
N LEU A 322 20.48 13.63 -15.49
CA LEU A 322 20.29 13.66 -16.93
C LEU A 322 20.59 15.02 -17.53
N LYS A 323 20.26 16.15 -16.87
CA LYS A 323 20.61 17.48 -17.37
C LYS A 323 22.11 17.73 -17.40
N ASN A 324 22.87 17.12 -16.49
CA ASN A 324 24.33 17.21 -16.49
C ASN A 324 24.96 16.41 -17.65
N ALA A 325 24.43 15.22 -17.96
CA ALA A 325 24.95 14.35 -19.01
C ALA A 325 24.38 14.65 -20.41
N CYS A 326 23.13 15.10 -20.47
CA CYS A 326 22.33 15.41 -21.66
C CYS A 326 21.69 16.80 -21.48
N PRO A 327 22.41 17.91 -21.73
CA PRO A 327 21.92 19.27 -21.45
C PRO A 327 20.58 19.62 -22.08
N ASP A 328 20.28 19.07 -23.25
CA ASP A 328 19.05 19.31 -24.01
C ASP A 328 17.89 18.35 -23.64
N VAL A 329 18.07 17.50 -22.62
CA VAL A 329 17.04 16.54 -22.21
C VAL A 329 15.76 17.26 -21.78
N LYS A 330 14.63 16.81 -22.31
CA LYS A 330 13.30 17.27 -21.91
C LYS A 330 12.85 16.46 -20.70
N VAL A 331 12.54 17.13 -19.61
CA VAL A 331 12.05 16.51 -18.38
C VAL A 331 10.55 16.76 -18.28
N ILE A 332 9.74 15.71 -18.40
CA ILE A 332 8.28 15.81 -18.43
C ILE A 332 7.71 15.27 -17.12
N GLY A 333 7.02 16.14 -16.37
CA GLY A 333 6.31 15.79 -15.15
C GLY A 333 4.86 15.40 -15.44
N ILE A 334 4.43 14.24 -14.96
CA ILE A 334 3.03 13.81 -15.07
C ILE A 334 2.35 13.99 -13.71
N ASP A 335 1.29 14.78 -13.69
CA ASP A 335 0.56 15.15 -12.48
C ASP A 335 -0.94 14.89 -12.67
N PRO A 336 -1.67 14.23 -11.75
CA PRO A 336 -3.08 13.99 -11.96
C PRO A 336 -3.93 15.27 -11.83
N HIS A 337 -5.07 15.31 -12.55
CA HIS A 337 -6.12 16.28 -12.23
C HIS A 337 -6.55 16.14 -10.76
N GLY A 338 -6.75 17.28 -10.09
CA GLY A 338 -6.97 17.35 -8.63
C GLY A 338 -5.71 17.59 -7.79
N SER A 339 -4.52 17.47 -8.38
CA SER A 339 -3.25 17.91 -7.76
C SER A 339 -2.82 19.32 -8.22
N ILE A 340 -1.97 19.96 -7.42
CA ILE A 340 -1.40 21.30 -7.66
C ILE A 340 0.11 21.30 -7.97
N LEU A 341 0.71 20.15 -8.33
CA LEU A 341 2.17 20.09 -8.51
C LEU A 341 2.63 20.71 -9.83
N ALA A 342 1.77 20.71 -10.85
CA ALA A 342 2.11 21.13 -12.19
C ALA A 342 2.32 22.65 -12.32
N GLU A 343 3.16 23.03 -13.29
CA GLU A 343 3.37 24.41 -13.73
C GLU A 343 3.14 24.53 -15.25
N PRO A 344 2.59 25.65 -15.76
CA PRO A 344 2.05 26.79 -15.01
C PRO A 344 0.78 26.45 -14.19
N GLU A 345 0.45 27.30 -13.21
CA GLU A 345 -0.61 27.04 -12.22
C GLU A 345 -2.02 26.91 -12.84
N ASP A 346 -2.23 27.47 -14.02
CA ASP A 346 -3.48 27.36 -14.79
C ASP A 346 -3.72 25.95 -15.35
N LEU A 347 -2.73 25.06 -15.29
CA LEU A 347 -2.93 23.62 -15.53
C LEU A 347 -3.62 22.90 -14.36
N ASN A 348 -3.71 23.53 -13.20
CA ASN A 348 -4.26 22.92 -12.00
C ASN A 348 -5.74 23.26 -11.84
N ASP A 349 -6.57 22.22 -11.78
CA ASP A 349 -8.00 22.36 -11.50
C ASP A 349 -8.28 22.33 -9.98
N ASP A 350 -9.51 22.66 -9.60
CA ASP A 350 -10.00 22.52 -8.22
C ASP A 350 -9.81 21.08 -7.70
N ARG A 351 -9.52 20.95 -6.39
CA ARG A 351 -9.12 19.72 -5.68
C ARG A 351 -10.13 18.57 -5.81
N GLN A 352 -10.11 17.88 -6.94
CA GLN A 352 -10.91 16.67 -7.19
C GLN A 352 -10.18 15.43 -6.66
N SER A 353 -10.94 14.47 -6.16
CA SER A 353 -10.41 13.16 -5.78
C SER A 353 -10.20 12.30 -7.04
N TYR A 354 -9.12 11.53 -7.06
CA TYR A 354 -8.75 10.65 -8.16
C TYR A 354 -8.41 9.24 -7.63
N GLN A 355 -8.54 8.23 -8.50
CA GLN A 355 -8.39 6.81 -8.20
C GLN A 355 -6.94 6.32 -8.32
N THR A 356 -6.15 6.94 -9.20
CA THR A 356 -4.73 6.63 -9.39
C THR A 356 -3.96 6.92 -8.10
N GLU A 357 -3.16 5.95 -7.63
CA GLU A 357 -2.43 6.08 -6.36
C GLU A 357 -0.95 6.35 -6.59
N GLY A 358 -0.33 7.16 -5.73
CA GLY A 358 1.12 7.36 -5.65
C GLY A 358 1.67 8.60 -6.36
N ILE A 359 0.82 9.35 -7.06
CA ILE A 359 1.13 10.64 -7.71
C ILE A 359 0.10 11.70 -7.31
N GLY A 360 0.48 12.97 -7.43
CA GLY A 360 -0.29 14.15 -7.04
C GLY A 360 -0.35 14.40 -5.53
N TYR A 361 -0.31 15.68 -5.16
CA TYR A 361 -0.54 16.22 -3.81
C TYR A 361 -1.28 17.57 -3.86
N ASP A 362 -1.85 17.96 -2.71
CA ASP A 362 -2.50 19.25 -2.44
C ASP A 362 -1.57 20.29 -1.79
N PHE A 363 -0.27 19.98 -1.71
CA PHE A 363 0.85 20.83 -1.31
C PHE A 363 2.08 20.52 -2.18
N ILE A 364 3.08 21.41 -2.19
CA ILE A 364 4.35 21.20 -2.90
C ILE A 364 5.39 20.63 -1.92
N PRO A 365 5.85 19.38 -2.08
CA PRO A 365 6.90 18.82 -1.23
C PRO A 365 8.26 19.50 -1.46
N ASP A 366 9.04 19.69 -0.39
CA ASP A 366 10.34 20.40 -0.45
C ASP A 366 11.36 19.71 -1.36
N VAL A 367 11.27 18.38 -1.50
CA VAL A 367 12.15 17.60 -2.38
C VAL A 367 11.82 17.74 -3.87
N LEU A 368 10.69 18.36 -4.25
CA LEU A 368 10.32 18.59 -5.65
C LEU A 368 10.93 19.90 -6.17
N LYS A 369 11.96 19.78 -7.03
CA LYS A 369 12.54 20.94 -7.74
C LYS A 369 11.84 21.13 -9.09
N ARG A 370 10.70 21.82 -9.09
CA ARG A 370 9.90 22.07 -10.31
C ARG A 370 10.68 22.81 -11.41
N SER A 371 11.68 23.62 -11.04
CA SER A 371 12.59 24.31 -11.99
C SER A 371 13.42 23.37 -12.86
N LEU A 372 13.54 22.08 -12.52
CA LEU A 372 14.21 21.08 -13.36
C LEU A 372 13.26 20.45 -14.40
N VAL A 373 11.95 20.62 -14.24
CA VAL A 373 10.92 20.09 -15.14
C VAL A 373 10.75 21.06 -16.32
N THR A 374 10.76 20.51 -17.53
CA THR A 374 10.63 21.28 -18.78
C THR A 374 9.18 21.62 -19.09
N SER A 375 8.28 20.66 -18.88
CA SER A 375 6.84 20.86 -19.01
C SER A 375 6.08 19.82 -18.20
N TRP A 376 4.82 20.14 -17.90
CA TRP A 376 3.91 19.28 -17.17
C TRP A 376 2.75 18.84 -18.05
N LEU A 377 2.26 17.62 -17.82
CA LEU A 377 1.04 17.10 -18.42
C LEU A 377 0.09 16.63 -17.33
N LYS A 378 -1.18 17.02 -17.44
CA LYS A 378 -2.23 16.55 -16.55
C LYS A 378 -2.79 15.23 -17.04
N SER A 379 -2.82 14.22 -16.17
CA SER A 379 -3.42 12.92 -16.47
C SER A 379 -4.75 12.74 -15.75
N ASN A 380 -5.74 12.12 -16.40
CA ASN A 380 -6.94 11.64 -15.73
C ASN A 380 -6.86 10.13 -15.44
N ASP A 381 -7.79 9.62 -14.63
CA ASP A 381 -7.81 8.20 -14.26
C ASP A 381 -8.09 7.27 -15.43
N ALA A 382 -8.94 7.66 -16.38
CA ALA A 382 -9.25 6.82 -17.53
C ALA A 382 -8.00 6.58 -18.39
N ASP A 383 -7.28 7.64 -18.74
CA ASP A 383 -6.03 7.59 -19.49
C ASP A 383 -4.96 6.77 -18.76
N SER A 384 -4.80 7.01 -17.46
CA SER A 384 -3.87 6.31 -16.58
C SER A 384 -4.14 4.80 -16.56
N LEU A 385 -5.35 4.40 -16.18
CA LEU A 385 -5.68 3.02 -15.88
C LEU A 385 -5.88 2.18 -17.15
N THR A 386 -6.40 2.76 -18.23
CA THR A 386 -6.49 2.06 -19.53
C THR A 386 -5.12 1.84 -20.15
N THR A 387 -4.22 2.82 -20.06
CA THR A 387 -2.83 2.68 -20.53
C THR A 387 -2.07 1.64 -19.70
N ALA A 388 -2.29 1.59 -18.38
CA ALA A 388 -1.72 0.53 -17.53
C ALA A 388 -2.17 -0.87 -17.99
N ARG A 389 -3.47 -1.07 -18.30
CA ARG A 389 -3.97 -2.34 -18.87
C ARG A 389 -3.36 -2.63 -20.24
N ARG A 390 -3.12 -1.61 -21.08
CA ARG A 390 -2.47 -1.76 -22.38
C ARG A 390 -1.00 -2.18 -22.23
N LEU A 391 -0.25 -1.65 -21.26
CA LEU A 391 1.12 -2.11 -20.97
C LEU A 391 1.15 -3.59 -20.61
N ILE A 392 0.22 -4.03 -19.76
CA ILE A 392 0.07 -5.44 -19.38
C ILE A 392 -0.23 -6.28 -20.63
N ARG A 393 -1.18 -5.85 -21.46
CA ARG A 393 -1.65 -6.61 -22.62
C ARG A 393 -0.65 -6.67 -23.78
N SER A 394 -0.08 -5.53 -24.15
CA SER A 394 0.72 -5.38 -25.36
C SER A 394 2.20 -5.64 -25.13
N GLU A 395 2.74 -5.26 -23.96
CA GLU A 395 4.17 -5.34 -23.64
C GLU A 395 4.49 -6.40 -22.57
N GLY A 396 3.48 -6.99 -21.93
CA GLY A 396 3.68 -7.99 -20.87
C GLY A 396 4.24 -7.42 -19.56
N LEU A 397 4.13 -6.10 -19.35
CA LEU A 397 4.67 -5.42 -18.17
C LEU A 397 3.58 -5.31 -17.09
N LEU A 398 3.78 -6.01 -15.97
CA LEU A 398 2.81 -6.12 -14.86
C LEU A 398 2.86 -4.91 -13.92
N VAL A 399 2.41 -3.75 -14.41
CA VAL A 399 2.57 -2.44 -13.76
C VAL A 399 1.33 -1.95 -13.04
N GLY A 400 1.50 -0.92 -12.20
CA GLY A 400 0.43 -0.15 -11.56
C GLY A 400 -0.12 1.02 -12.39
N GLY A 401 -1.09 1.73 -11.83
CA GLY A 401 -1.79 2.83 -12.50
C GLY A 401 -0.89 4.03 -12.83
N SER A 402 -0.03 4.46 -11.89
CA SER A 402 0.88 5.60 -12.11
C SER A 402 1.87 5.38 -13.27
N SER A 403 2.26 4.12 -13.51
CA SER A 403 3.05 3.72 -14.68
C SER A 403 2.26 3.90 -15.99
N GLY A 404 0.95 3.65 -15.97
CA GLY A 404 0.06 3.94 -17.09
C GLY A 404 -0.05 5.44 -17.38
N ALA A 405 -0.21 6.28 -16.35
CA ALA A 405 -0.18 7.74 -16.49
C ALA A 405 1.16 8.22 -17.10
N ALA A 406 2.28 7.67 -16.63
CA ALA A 406 3.61 8.02 -17.14
C ALA A 406 3.79 7.67 -18.62
N VAL A 407 3.35 6.48 -19.06
CA VAL A 407 3.44 6.06 -20.46
C VAL A 407 2.47 6.84 -21.35
N TRP A 408 1.24 7.09 -20.88
CA TRP A 408 0.30 7.96 -21.59
C TRP A 408 0.93 9.34 -21.82
N GLY A 409 1.49 9.93 -20.77
CA GLY A 409 2.19 11.21 -20.86
C GLY A 409 3.39 11.18 -21.80
N ALA A 410 4.15 10.08 -21.82
CA ALA A 410 5.27 9.90 -22.75
C ALA A 410 4.82 9.88 -24.21
N ILE A 411 3.70 9.22 -24.51
CA ILE A 411 3.11 9.21 -25.85
C ILE A 411 2.69 10.63 -26.26
N GLN A 412 1.97 11.35 -25.38
CA GLN A 412 1.54 12.73 -25.68
C GLN A 412 2.73 13.68 -25.88
N ALA A 413 3.72 13.62 -24.98
CA ALA A 413 4.91 14.46 -25.04
C ALA A 413 5.76 14.17 -26.28
N ALA A 414 5.95 12.89 -26.64
CA ALA A 414 6.69 12.51 -27.85
C ALA A 414 6.03 13.07 -29.12
N LYS A 415 4.69 12.98 -29.22
CA LYS A 415 3.92 13.58 -30.33
C LYS A 415 4.06 15.11 -30.35
N HIS A 416 3.87 15.75 -29.20
CA HIS A 416 3.93 17.21 -29.08
C HIS A 416 5.31 17.77 -29.47
N HIS A 417 6.38 17.14 -28.99
CA HIS A 417 7.75 17.55 -29.28
C HIS A 417 8.29 17.02 -30.61
N LYS A 418 7.46 16.29 -31.39
CA LYS A 418 7.80 15.73 -32.71
C LYS A 418 9.10 14.90 -32.68
N LEU A 419 9.25 14.08 -31.64
CA LEU A 419 10.41 13.19 -31.54
C LEU A 419 10.38 12.17 -32.67
N GLY A 420 11.54 11.97 -33.30
CA GLY A 420 11.68 11.17 -34.50
C GLY A 420 12.63 9.99 -34.32
N LYS A 421 12.95 9.35 -35.45
CA LYS A 421 13.89 8.23 -35.48
C LYS A 421 15.24 8.61 -34.85
N GLY A 422 15.65 7.82 -33.85
CA GLY A 422 16.92 7.99 -33.14
C GLY A 422 16.80 8.74 -31.81
N ASP A 423 15.70 9.46 -31.58
CA ASP A 423 15.42 10.06 -30.28
C ASP A 423 15.04 8.98 -29.26
N LYS A 424 15.53 9.14 -28.02
CA LYS A 424 15.27 8.19 -26.93
C LYS A 424 14.50 8.83 -25.79
N VAL A 425 13.30 8.30 -25.55
CA VAL A 425 12.44 8.62 -24.42
C VAL A 425 12.61 7.55 -23.35
N VAL A 426 12.87 7.96 -22.10
CA VAL A 426 12.83 7.07 -20.95
C VAL A 426 11.58 7.38 -20.13
N VAL A 427 10.89 6.35 -19.65
CA VAL A 427 9.69 6.47 -18.82
C VAL A 427 9.82 5.63 -17.55
N ILE A 428 9.51 6.22 -16.39
CA ILE A 428 9.60 5.53 -15.08
C ILE A 428 8.31 4.75 -14.82
N LEU A 429 8.41 3.43 -14.63
CA LEU A 429 7.28 2.57 -14.25
C LEU A 429 7.38 2.23 -12.75
N ALA A 430 6.68 3.01 -11.94
CA ALA A 430 6.98 3.17 -10.51
C ALA A 430 6.67 1.95 -9.63
N ASP A 431 5.58 1.23 -9.88
CA ASP A 431 5.19 0.05 -9.09
C ASP A 431 4.39 -0.97 -9.91
N GLY A 432 4.18 -2.13 -9.29
CA GLY A 432 3.61 -3.32 -9.93
C GLY A 432 2.11 -3.52 -9.69
N VAL A 433 1.53 -4.42 -10.49
CA VAL A 433 0.10 -4.77 -10.48
C VAL A 433 -0.39 -5.33 -9.13
N ARG A 434 0.50 -5.92 -8.33
CA ARG A 434 0.22 -6.54 -7.03
C ARG A 434 -0.60 -5.64 -6.11
N ASN A 435 -0.35 -4.33 -6.14
CA ASN A 435 -1.00 -3.37 -5.25
C ASN A 435 -2.47 -3.08 -5.63
N TYR A 436 -2.94 -3.59 -6.77
CA TYR A 436 -4.18 -3.13 -7.42
C TYR A 436 -5.04 -4.27 -7.99
N LEU A 437 -4.81 -5.52 -7.56
CA LEU A 437 -5.45 -6.72 -8.11
C LEU A 437 -6.98 -6.66 -8.08
N THR A 438 -7.56 -6.08 -7.02
CA THR A 438 -9.02 -5.90 -6.87
C THR A 438 -9.52 -4.54 -7.37
N LYS A 439 -8.63 -3.71 -7.95
CA LYS A 439 -8.94 -2.38 -8.50
C LYS A 439 -8.92 -2.43 -10.03
N PHE A 440 -8.08 -1.62 -10.69
CA PHE A 440 -8.09 -1.44 -12.15
C PHE A 440 -7.83 -2.72 -12.96
N VAL A 441 -7.30 -3.77 -12.33
CA VAL A 441 -7.15 -5.11 -12.92
C VAL A 441 -8.50 -5.81 -13.07
N SER A 442 -9.42 -5.60 -12.13
CA SER A 442 -10.81 -6.06 -12.22
C SER A 442 -11.56 -5.26 -13.29
N GLU A 443 -12.16 -5.95 -14.25
CA GLU A 443 -13.03 -5.32 -15.24
C GLU A 443 -14.28 -4.74 -14.62
N ASP A 444 -14.86 -5.42 -13.63
CA ASP A 444 -16.04 -4.94 -12.91
C ASP A 444 -15.75 -3.62 -12.21
N TRP A 445 -14.60 -3.52 -11.53
CA TRP A 445 -14.18 -2.29 -10.88
C TRP A 445 -14.00 -1.13 -11.87
N MET A 446 -13.46 -1.42 -13.06
CA MET A 446 -13.27 -0.44 -14.14
C MET A 446 -14.59 0.00 -14.77
N ARG A 447 -15.52 -0.94 -15.01
CA ARG A 447 -16.86 -0.66 -15.55
C ARG A 447 -17.70 0.15 -14.57
N ALA A 448 -17.70 -0.22 -13.29
CA ALA A 448 -18.41 0.51 -12.23
C ALA A 448 -17.95 1.98 -12.09
N ARG A 449 -16.78 2.33 -12.64
CA ARG A 449 -16.24 3.70 -12.65
C ARG A 449 -16.26 4.35 -14.04
N GLY A 450 -16.88 3.70 -15.02
CA GLY A 450 -16.97 4.21 -16.39
C GLY A 450 -15.65 4.27 -17.16
N PHE A 451 -14.60 3.58 -16.70
CA PHE A 451 -13.29 3.57 -17.38
C PHE A 451 -13.20 2.57 -18.51
N LEU A 452 -14.12 1.61 -18.57
CA LEU A 452 -14.32 0.74 -19.74
C LEU A 452 -15.71 1.04 -20.29
N GLY A 453 -15.81 1.20 -21.62
CA GLY A 453 -17.10 1.32 -22.29
C GLY A 453 -17.98 0.12 -21.99
N ASN A 454 -19.30 0.34 -21.88
CA ASN A 454 -20.26 -0.75 -21.84
C ASN A 454 -20.03 -1.60 -23.08
N VAL A 455 -19.82 -2.90 -22.91
CA VAL A 455 -19.91 -3.85 -24.03
C VAL A 455 -21.41 -4.05 -24.30
N GLU A 456 -22.04 -2.97 -24.75
CA GLU A 456 -23.41 -2.91 -25.28
C GLU A 456 -23.41 -2.33 -26.69
N SER A 457 -22.26 -2.32 -27.37
CA SER A 457 -22.23 -2.22 -28.82
C SER A 457 -22.11 -3.65 -29.38
N GLU A 458 -23.17 -4.10 -30.06
CA GLU A 458 -23.28 -5.24 -31.02
C GLU A 458 -24.21 -6.42 -30.69
N LYS A 459 -25.03 -6.42 -29.61
CA LYS A 459 -26.08 -7.46 -29.44
C LYS A 459 -27.43 -6.95 -28.89
N GLU A 460 -27.91 -5.81 -29.36
CA GLU A 460 -29.16 -5.20 -28.84
C GLU A 460 -30.47 -5.58 -29.56
N GLU A 461 -30.47 -6.36 -30.65
CA GLU A 461 -31.73 -6.59 -31.38
C GLU A 461 -32.58 -7.80 -30.94
N GLU A 462 -32.19 -8.60 -29.94
CA GLU A 462 -33.00 -9.78 -29.52
C GLU A 462 -33.40 -9.87 -28.04
N LYS A 463 -33.02 -8.92 -27.16
CA LYS A 463 -33.42 -8.97 -25.72
C LYS A 463 -34.67 -8.14 -25.37
N SER A 464 -35.56 -7.90 -26.33
CA SER A 464 -36.77 -7.08 -26.12
C SER A 464 -37.92 -7.88 -25.50
N LYS A 465 -38.06 -7.81 -24.17
CA LYS A 465 -39.32 -7.68 -23.39
C LYS A 465 -39.08 -7.97 -21.89
N ALA A 466 -38.23 -8.94 -21.57
CA ALA A 466 -37.90 -9.27 -20.18
C ALA A 466 -37.01 -8.22 -19.50
N GLN A 467 -36.07 -7.61 -20.24
CA GLN A 467 -35.16 -6.59 -19.71
C GLN A 467 -35.88 -5.26 -19.42
N LYS A 468 -36.86 -4.87 -20.27
CA LYS A 468 -37.64 -3.63 -20.09
C LYS A 468 -38.49 -3.63 -18.82
N ASN A 469 -38.99 -4.79 -18.37
CA ASN A 469 -39.72 -4.89 -17.10
C ASN A 469 -38.79 -4.83 -15.88
N ARG A 470 -37.55 -5.31 -15.99
CA ARG A 470 -36.57 -5.29 -14.89
C ARG A 470 -36.04 -3.88 -14.60
N ASP A 471 -35.92 -3.04 -15.62
CA ASP A 471 -35.44 -1.66 -15.50
C ASP A 471 -36.43 -0.70 -14.82
N GLU A 472 -37.72 -1.06 -14.75
CA GLU A 472 -38.76 -0.27 -14.08
C GLU A 472 -39.10 -0.76 -12.66
N MET A 473 -38.52 -1.89 -12.24
CA MET A 473 -38.89 -2.55 -11.00
C MET A 473 -38.35 -1.84 -9.75
N ARG A 474 -39.15 -1.86 -8.67
CA ARG A 474 -38.91 -1.11 -7.42
C ARG A 474 -38.68 -2.04 -6.24
N LEU A 475 -38.13 -1.51 -5.16
CA LEU A 475 -37.87 -2.28 -3.93
C LEU A 475 -39.12 -2.93 -3.32
N ARG A 476 -40.30 -2.30 -3.45
CA ARG A 476 -41.59 -2.88 -3.03
C ARG A 476 -41.88 -4.25 -3.67
N ASP A 477 -41.32 -4.50 -4.85
CA ASP A 477 -41.59 -5.71 -5.62
C ASP A 477 -40.76 -6.92 -5.12
N LEU A 478 -39.77 -6.69 -4.24
CA LEU A 478 -38.91 -7.74 -3.66
C LEU A 478 -39.55 -8.52 -2.52
N GLY A 479 -40.73 -8.12 -2.03
CA GLY A 479 -41.40 -8.82 -0.92
C GLY A 479 -40.57 -8.83 0.38
N LEU A 480 -39.85 -7.74 0.64
CA LEU A 480 -38.90 -7.63 1.74
C LEU A 480 -39.58 -7.81 3.11
N LYS A 481 -38.89 -8.47 4.04
CA LYS A 481 -39.36 -8.61 5.42
C LYS A 481 -39.28 -7.28 6.17
N PRO A 482 -40.13 -7.06 7.18
CA PRO A 482 -40.02 -5.89 8.05
C PRO A 482 -38.63 -5.79 8.69
N VAL A 483 -38.11 -4.57 8.77
CA VAL A 483 -36.82 -4.29 9.40
C VAL A 483 -36.84 -4.64 10.89
N VAL A 484 -35.73 -5.21 11.38
CA VAL A 484 -35.49 -5.39 12.81
C VAL A 484 -34.63 -4.24 13.31
N CYS A 485 -35.13 -3.49 14.30
CA CYS A 485 -34.47 -2.32 14.87
C CYS A 485 -34.15 -2.53 16.34
N VAL A 486 -33.18 -1.76 16.84
CA VAL A 486 -32.94 -1.57 18.28
C VAL A 486 -33.32 -0.15 18.69
N LYS A 487 -33.55 0.08 19.98
CA LYS A 487 -33.85 1.40 20.53
C LYS A 487 -32.62 2.07 21.09
N VAL A 488 -32.63 3.40 21.15
CA VAL A 488 -31.54 4.21 21.76
C VAL A 488 -31.19 3.80 23.19
N ASN A 489 -32.18 3.28 23.94
CA ASN A 489 -32.02 2.89 25.34
C ASN A 489 -31.72 1.39 25.51
N ASP A 490 -31.68 0.61 24.41
CA ASP A 490 -31.31 -0.79 24.48
C ASP A 490 -29.84 -0.92 24.88
N LYS A 491 -29.49 -2.07 25.46
CA LYS A 491 -28.13 -2.41 25.86
C LYS A 491 -27.36 -3.06 24.71
N CYS A 492 -26.03 -2.96 24.73
CA CYS A 492 -25.15 -3.61 23.77
C CYS A 492 -25.42 -5.11 23.66
N GLU A 493 -25.64 -5.81 24.79
CA GLU A 493 -25.98 -7.24 24.82
C GLU A 493 -27.23 -7.58 24.01
N ALA A 494 -28.25 -6.71 24.05
CA ALA A 494 -29.50 -6.91 23.33
C ALA A 494 -29.28 -6.73 21.81
N ALA A 495 -28.51 -5.72 21.40
CA ALA A 495 -28.17 -5.52 20.00
C ALA A 495 -27.33 -6.68 19.43
N VAL A 496 -26.33 -7.17 20.18
CA VAL A 496 -25.52 -8.33 19.79
C VAL A 496 -26.39 -9.57 19.61
N LYS A 497 -27.33 -9.82 20.54
CA LYS A 497 -28.25 -10.94 20.43
C LYS A 497 -29.13 -10.86 19.18
N VAL A 498 -29.70 -9.68 18.89
CA VAL A 498 -30.49 -9.46 17.67
C VAL A 498 -29.64 -9.67 16.41
N MET A 499 -28.39 -9.19 16.40
CA MET A 499 -27.44 -9.44 15.30
C MET A 499 -27.16 -10.94 15.10
N GLN A 500 -27.01 -11.71 16.18
CA GLN A 500 -26.77 -13.16 16.11
C GLN A 500 -28.01 -13.93 15.64
N ASP A 501 -29.16 -13.68 16.25
CA ASP A 501 -30.41 -14.42 15.97
C ASP A 501 -30.88 -14.24 14.52
N HIS A 502 -30.55 -13.09 13.91
CA HIS A 502 -30.94 -12.74 12.55
C HIS A 502 -29.78 -12.64 11.55
N ALA A 503 -28.55 -12.96 11.96
CA ALA A 503 -27.33 -12.86 11.16
C ALA A 503 -27.13 -11.47 10.50
N PHE A 504 -27.37 -10.40 11.26
CA PHE A 504 -27.18 -9.02 10.80
C PHE A 504 -25.85 -8.43 11.28
N ASP A 505 -25.12 -7.77 10.38
CA ASP A 505 -23.88 -7.04 10.72
C ASP A 505 -24.14 -5.57 11.15
N GLN A 506 -25.38 -5.09 10.98
CA GLN A 506 -25.78 -3.73 11.31
C GLN A 506 -27.28 -3.67 11.64
N LEU A 507 -27.65 -2.79 12.57
CA LEU A 507 -29.03 -2.59 13.02
C LEU A 507 -29.38 -1.09 13.04
N PRO A 508 -30.51 -0.68 12.43
CA PRO A 508 -31.05 0.65 12.61
C PRO A 508 -31.43 0.91 14.07
N VAL A 509 -31.21 2.15 14.52
CA VAL A 509 -31.54 2.60 15.87
C VAL A 509 -32.71 3.57 15.82
N GLN A 510 -33.76 3.27 16.59
CA GLN A 510 -34.97 4.08 16.72
C GLN A 510 -35.03 4.81 18.07
N ASN A 511 -35.69 5.98 18.09
CA ASN A 511 -36.11 6.61 19.33
C ASN A 511 -37.45 6.01 19.84
N GLU A 512 -37.94 6.50 20.98
CA GLU A 512 -39.19 6.01 21.58
C GLU A 512 -40.44 6.23 20.70
N ALA A 513 -40.39 7.21 19.80
CA ALA A 513 -41.45 7.48 18.82
C ALA A 513 -41.33 6.62 17.53
N GLY A 514 -40.38 5.68 17.47
CA GLY A 514 -40.15 4.81 16.31
C GLY A 514 -39.42 5.48 15.14
N LYS A 515 -38.91 6.70 15.33
CA LYS A 515 -38.15 7.45 14.31
C LYS A 515 -36.73 6.92 14.21
N LEU A 516 -36.22 6.77 12.98
CA LEU A 516 -34.81 6.45 12.74
C LEU A 516 -33.91 7.58 13.25
N VAL A 517 -33.01 7.27 14.17
CA VAL A 517 -32.08 8.26 14.77
C VAL A 517 -30.62 7.85 14.69
N GLY A 518 -30.32 6.61 14.30
CA GLY A 518 -28.95 6.18 14.10
C GLY A 518 -28.79 4.76 13.55
N LEU A 519 -27.55 4.29 13.57
CA LEU A 519 -27.15 2.94 13.17
C LEU A 519 -26.12 2.38 14.15
N VAL A 520 -26.24 1.10 14.51
CA VAL A 520 -25.18 0.37 15.22
C VAL A 520 -24.67 -0.76 14.34
N THR A 521 -23.36 -0.95 14.27
CA THR A 521 -22.72 -1.99 13.46
C THR A 521 -21.97 -2.97 14.36
N LEU A 522 -21.77 -4.20 13.88
CA LEU A 522 -20.96 -5.21 14.54
C LEU A 522 -19.53 -4.69 14.78
N GLY A 523 -18.97 -3.96 13.81
CA GLY A 523 -17.66 -3.33 13.93
C GLY A 523 -17.61 -2.26 15.04
N ASN A 524 -18.62 -1.41 15.15
CA ASN A 524 -18.70 -0.41 16.23
C ASN A 524 -18.80 -1.07 17.61
N LEU A 525 -19.68 -2.07 17.74
CA LEU A 525 -19.86 -2.82 18.98
C LEU A 525 -18.55 -3.54 19.37
N LEU A 526 -17.93 -4.25 18.43
CA LEU A 526 -16.69 -4.97 18.67
C LEU A 526 -15.57 -4.00 19.05
N SER A 527 -15.41 -2.89 18.34
CA SER A 527 -14.39 -1.87 18.64
C SER A 527 -14.61 -1.21 20.01
N ALA A 528 -15.86 -0.96 20.41
CA ALA A 528 -16.18 -0.36 21.71
C ALA A 528 -15.96 -1.34 22.87
N LEU A 529 -16.42 -2.58 22.73
CA LEU A 529 -16.32 -3.63 23.76
C LEU A 529 -14.88 -4.13 23.96
N THR A 530 -14.12 -4.31 22.88
CA THR A 530 -12.73 -4.81 22.95
C THR A 530 -11.74 -3.80 23.53
N HIS A 531 -12.00 -2.50 23.36
CA HIS A 531 -11.15 -1.43 23.86
C HIS A 531 -11.64 -0.86 25.20
N THR A 532 -12.54 -1.56 25.91
CA THR A 532 -13.11 -1.15 27.21
C THR A 532 -13.81 0.23 27.21
N ARG A 533 -14.21 0.72 26.03
CA ARG A 533 -14.97 1.98 25.89
C ARG A 533 -16.46 1.78 26.17
N ALA A 534 -16.92 0.53 26.15
CA ALA A 534 -18.27 0.10 26.51
C ALA A 534 -18.20 -1.30 27.14
N ASP A 535 -19.26 -1.68 27.83
CA ASP A 535 -19.51 -3.04 28.35
C ASP A 535 -20.87 -3.57 27.84
N PRO A 536 -21.22 -4.86 28.04
CA PRO A 536 -22.48 -5.41 27.56
C PRO A 536 -23.74 -4.68 28.03
N SER A 537 -23.68 -3.99 29.18
CA SER A 537 -24.77 -3.22 29.77
C SER A 537 -24.85 -1.77 29.28
N THR A 538 -23.85 -1.31 28.54
CA THR A 538 -23.79 0.05 27.98
C THR A 538 -24.92 0.28 26.98
N GLN A 539 -25.51 1.47 26.98
CA GLN A 539 -26.62 1.84 26.10
C GLN A 539 -26.17 2.13 24.66
N ILE A 540 -26.97 1.71 23.68
CA ILE A 540 -26.70 1.90 22.25
C ILE A 540 -26.52 3.38 21.88
N SER A 541 -27.25 4.30 22.52
CA SER A 541 -27.14 5.74 22.29
C SER A 541 -25.72 6.31 22.43
N SER A 542 -24.86 5.67 23.23
CA SER A 542 -23.48 6.11 23.49
C SER A 542 -22.47 5.67 22.43
N ILE A 543 -22.82 4.68 21.61
CA ILE A 543 -21.91 4.03 20.64
C ILE A 543 -22.44 4.01 19.19
N MET A 544 -23.71 4.34 18.98
CA MET A 544 -24.33 4.38 17.66
C MET A 544 -23.77 5.53 16.80
N PHE A 545 -23.85 5.36 15.49
CA PHE A 545 -23.78 6.48 14.56
C PHE A 545 -25.07 7.28 14.66
N ASP A 546 -25.01 8.48 15.25
CA ASP A 546 -26.18 9.33 15.49
C ASP A 546 -26.48 10.25 14.30
N PHE A 547 -27.55 9.95 13.57
CA PHE A 547 -27.96 10.70 12.38
C PHE A 547 -28.50 12.09 12.71
N ARG A 548 -28.90 12.35 13.96
CA ARG A 548 -29.36 13.69 14.38
C ARG A 548 -28.22 14.71 14.37
N ARG A 549 -26.98 14.25 14.27
CA ARG A 549 -25.78 15.08 14.15
C ARG A 549 -25.38 15.36 12.69
N LEU A 550 -26.20 14.95 11.71
CA LEU A 550 -25.95 15.08 10.26
C LEU A 550 -27.03 15.92 9.55
N PRO A 551 -26.70 16.72 8.51
CA PRO A 551 -27.69 17.49 7.71
C PRO A 551 -28.46 16.62 6.67
N ALA A 552 -29.68 16.99 6.27
CA ALA A 552 -30.58 16.18 5.39
C ALA A 552 -31.03 16.87 4.07
N ARG A 553 -31.22 16.10 2.98
CA ARG A 553 -31.87 16.49 1.69
C ARG A 553 -32.66 15.34 1.03
N THR A 554 -33.63 15.66 0.16
CA THR A 554 -34.59 14.73 -0.49
C THR A 554 -34.22 14.40 -1.95
N PHE A 555 -34.57 13.19 -2.41
CA PHE A 555 -34.11 12.48 -3.63
C PHE A 555 -34.51 13.06 -5.02
N ALA A 556 -35.22 14.18 -5.11
CA ALA A 556 -35.90 14.60 -6.35
C ALA A 556 -34.99 15.19 -7.45
N SER A 557 -33.66 15.17 -7.32
CA SER A 557 -32.74 15.86 -8.24
C SER A 557 -31.85 14.94 -9.09
N PHE A 558 -32.32 13.75 -9.46
CA PHE A 558 -31.71 13.01 -10.59
C PHE A 558 -32.12 13.68 -11.92
N SER A 559 -31.56 14.87 -12.17
CA SER A 559 -31.47 15.44 -13.51
C SER A 559 -30.12 15.06 -14.09
N SER A 560 -30.16 14.35 -15.21
CA SER A 560 -29.02 13.93 -16.01
C SER A 560 -28.21 15.13 -16.51
N THR A 561 -27.21 15.56 -15.75
CA THR A 561 -25.98 16.26 -16.19
C THR A 561 -25.16 16.64 -14.97
N ALA A 562 -23.85 16.37 -15.04
CA ALA A 562 -22.77 16.77 -14.13
C ALA A 562 -22.50 15.88 -12.88
N PRO A 563 -21.25 15.39 -12.70
CA PRO A 563 -20.80 14.73 -11.50
C PRO A 563 -20.28 15.78 -10.51
N GLU A 564 -21.10 16.18 -9.54
CA GLU A 564 -20.62 17.03 -8.45
C GLU A 564 -21.27 16.69 -7.10
N ARG A 565 -20.38 16.55 -6.10
CA ARG A 565 -20.58 16.57 -4.64
C ARG A 565 -20.84 15.24 -3.92
N LEU A 566 -19.77 14.72 -3.30
CA LEU A 566 -19.86 13.99 -2.03
C LEU A 566 -18.86 14.60 -1.04
N ALA A 567 -19.32 15.64 -0.36
CA ALA A 567 -18.65 16.31 0.76
C ALA A 567 -19.63 16.42 1.93
N LYS A 568 -19.80 15.30 2.66
CA LYS A 568 -20.25 15.12 4.06
C LYS A 568 -20.79 13.68 4.20
N ARG A 569 -20.59 13.04 5.34
CA ARG A 569 -21.29 11.77 5.67
C ARG A 569 -22.78 12.11 5.76
N GLU A 570 -23.52 11.91 4.68
CA GLU A 570 -24.93 12.26 4.58
C GLU A 570 -25.78 10.98 4.49
N PHE A 571 -26.85 10.92 5.28
CA PHE A 571 -27.83 9.85 5.22
C PHE A 571 -28.68 10.03 3.96
N GLN A 572 -28.61 9.07 3.04
CA GLN A 572 -29.40 9.07 1.81
C GLN A 572 -30.66 8.23 2.02
N GLU A 573 -31.83 8.86 1.87
CA GLU A 573 -33.12 8.21 2.05
C GLU A 573 -33.43 7.29 0.86
N VAL A 574 -33.60 5.99 1.14
CA VAL A 574 -34.06 4.99 0.16
C VAL A 574 -35.47 4.60 0.54
N THR A 575 -36.39 4.55 -0.42
CA THR A 575 -37.79 4.21 -0.16
C THR A 575 -38.18 2.95 -0.89
N VAL A 576 -39.33 2.38 -0.54
CA VAL A 576 -39.90 1.21 -1.24
C VAL A 576 -40.13 1.46 -2.74
N ASP A 577 -40.10 2.72 -3.17
CA ASP A 577 -40.29 3.15 -4.54
C ASP A 577 -38.99 3.35 -5.34
N THR A 578 -37.83 3.19 -4.70
CA THR A 578 -36.53 3.26 -5.37
C THR A 578 -36.39 2.10 -6.36
N LYS A 579 -35.94 2.40 -7.58
CA LYS A 579 -35.72 1.37 -8.61
C LYS A 579 -34.52 0.51 -8.27
N ILE A 580 -34.63 -0.78 -8.54
CA ILE A 580 -33.55 -1.74 -8.30
C ILE A 580 -32.37 -1.48 -9.24
N LYS A 581 -32.65 -1.10 -10.49
CA LYS A 581 -31.62 -0.72 -11.46
C LYS A 581 -30.74 0.41 -10.92
N ASP A 582 -31.34 1.49 -10.42
CA ASP A 582 -30.60 2.63 -9.87
C ASP A 582 -29.67 2.21 -8.72
N ILE A 583 -30.08 1.22 -7.92
CA ILE A 583 -29.29 0.66 -6.82
C ILE A 583 -28.12 -0.18 -7.37
N LEU A 584 -28.35 -1.01 -8.38
CA LEU A 584 -27.30 -1.83 -9.01
C LEU A 584 -26.29 -0.97 -9.76
N ASP A 585 -26.76 -0.01 -10.56
CA ASP A 585 -25.94 0.89 -11.37
C ASP A 585 -25.08 1.82 -10.48
N SER A 586 -25.54 2.14 -9.27
CA SER A 586 -24.75 2.91 -8.30
C SER A 586 -23.55 2.16 -7.73
N GLY A 587 -23.47 0.83 -7.90
CA GLY A 587 -22.45 0.00 -7.25
C GLY A 587 -22.55 -0.02 -5.71
N PHE A 588 -23.69 0.38 -5.13
CA PHE A 588 -23.86 0.49 -3.67
C PHE A 588 -23.46 -0.81 -2.96
N PHE A 589 -23.96 -1.94 -3.44
CA PHE A 589 -23.69 -3.22 -2.81
C PHE A 589 -22.24 -3.68 -2.99
N ASP A 590 -21.43 -3.11 -3.89
CA ASP A 590 -20.02 -3.49 -3.98
C ASP A 590 -19.24 -3.16 -2.70
N PHE A 591 -19.66 -2.10 -2.00
CA PHE A 591 -19.01 -1.60 -0.78
C PHE A 591 -19.83 -1.85 0.49
N TRP A 592 -21.14 -1.99 0.38
CA TRP A 592 -22.06 -2.08 1.52
C TRP A 592 -22.82 -3.41 1.52
N SER A 593 -22.97 -4.03 2.69
CA SER A 593 -23.59 -5.37 2.82
C SER A 593 -25.12 -5.33 2.91
N ALA A 594 -25.69 -4.23 3.41
CA ALA A 594 -27.13 -4.04 3.51
C ALA A 594 -27.53 -2.56 3.37
N MET A 595 -28.78 -2.32 2.97
CA MET A 595 -29.40 -1.02 2.80
C MET A 595 -30.68 -0.95 3.63
N ILE A 596 -30.92 0.16 4.34
CA ILE A 596 -32.15 0.38 5.09
C ILE A 596 -33.14 1.15 4.22
N VAL A 597 -34.29 0.55 3.98
CA VAL A 597 -35.42 1.18 3.29
C VAL A 597 -36.27 1.90 4.32
N THR A 598 -36.67 3.12 3.99
CA THR A 598 -37.39 4.03 4.87
C THR A 598 -38.64 4.60 4.23
N GLU A 599 -39.60 5.00 5.05
CA GLU A 599 -40.80 5.75 4.67
C GLU A 599 -40.97 6.97 5.59
N ARG A 600 -41.73 7.96 5.14
CA ARG A 600 -42.10 9.12 5.96
C ARG A 600 -43.52 8.96 6.48
N ASP A 601 -43.72 9.23 7.76
CA ASP A 601 -45.07 9.33 8.33
C ASP A 601 -45.74 10.68 8.02
N GLU A 602 -47.00 10.85 8.43
CA GLU A 602 -47.81 12.06 8.22
C GLU A 602 -47.16 13.34 8.79
N SER A 603 -46.23 13.20 9.74
CA SER A 603 -45.47 14.31 10.33
C SER A 603 -44.15 14.61 9.60
N GLY A 604 -43.85 13.85 8.54
CA GLY A 604 -42.60 13.93 7.77
C GLY A 604 -41.41 13.20 8.41
N ALA A 605 -41.63 12.42 9.48
CA ALA A 605 -40.57 11.70 10.19
C ALA A 605 -40.21 10.39 9.48
N ILE A 606 -38.90 10.13 9.34
CA ILE A 606 -38.36 8.95 8.67
C ILE A 606 -38.44 7.73 9.59
N LYS A 607 -39.07 6.66 9.09
CA LYS A 607 -39.20 5.35 9.74
C LYS A 607 -38.53 4.28 8.87
N PRO A 608 -37.69 3.41 9.43
CA PRO A 608 -37.16 2.27 8.70
C PRO A 608 -38.27 1.24 8.55
N VAL A 609 -38.40 0.66 7.35
CA VAL A 609 -39.46 -0.31 7.00
C VAL A 609 -38.89 -1.66 6.58
N HIS A 610 -37.79 -1.68 5.82
CA HIS A 610 -37.14 -2.92 5.35
C HIS A 610 -35.61 -2.83 5.40
N THR A 611 -34.96 -3.99 5.34
CA THR A 611 -33.52 -4.10 5.04
C THR A 611 -33.37 -4.89 3.75
N VAL A 612 -32.54 -4.40 2.83
CA VAL A 612 -32.20 -5.09 1.57
C VAL A 612 -30.75 -5.52 1.63
N THR A 613 -30.48 -6.77 1.29
CA THR A 613 -29.14 -7.35 1.20
C THR A 613 -28.80 -7.77 -0.23
N LYS A 614 -27.52 -8.09 -0.47
CA LYS A 614 -27.08 -8.75 -1.72
C LYS A 614 -27.86 -10.02 -2.01
N VAL A 615 -28.20 -10.79 -0.97
CA VAL A 615 -28.90 -12.07 -1.12
C VAL A 615 -30.33 -11.83 -1.56
N ASP A 616 -31.00 -10.80 -1.08
CA ASP A 616 -32.37 -10.45 -1.52
C ASP A 616 -32.38 -10.07 -3.01
N LEU A 617 -31.41 -9.27 -3.45
CA LEU A 617 -31.24 -8.92 -4.87
C LEU A 617 -30.85 -10.12 -5.73
N LEU A 618 -29.93 -10.96 -5.25
CA LEU A 618 -29.46 -12.14 -5.97
C LEU A 618 -30.55 -13.20 -6.11
N SER A 619 -31.29 -13.47 -5.03
CA SER A 619 -32.39 -14.44 -5.03
C SER A 619 -33.43 -14.01 -6.06
N TYR A 620 -33.73 -12.72 -6.15
CA TYR A 620 -34.63 -12.19 -7.17
C TYR A 620 -34.06 -12.27 -8.61
N LEU A 621 -32.79 -11.89 -8.82
CA LEU A 621 -32.13 -11.98 -10.14
C LEU A 621 -32.10 -13.43 -10.67
N VAL A 622 -32.01 -14.40 -9.77
CA VAL A 622 -32.00 -15.84 -10.07
C VAL A 622 -33.42 -16.39 -10.24
N GLU A 623 -34.40 -15.96 -9.44
CA GLU A 623 -35.79 -16.44 -9.49
C GLU A 623 -36.59 -15.95 -10.71
N GLY A 624 -36.09 -14.93 -11.42
CA GLY A 624 -36.56 -14.56 -12.75
C GLY A 624 -38.05 -14.21 -12.84
N ARG A 625 -38.63 -13.64 -11.77
CA ARG A 625 -40.01 -13.12 -11.78
C ARG A 625 -40.12 -11.75 -12.43
#